data_AF-A0A7Y0UVK3-F1
#
_entry.id   AF-A0A7Y0UVK3-F1
#
_cell.length_a   1.000
_cell.length_b   1.000
_cell.length_c   1.000
_cell.angle_alpha   90.00
_cell.angle_beta   90.00
_cell.angle_gamma   90.00
#
_symmetry.space_group_name_H-M   'P 1'
#
loop_
_entity.id
_entity.type
_entity.pdbx_description
1 polymer ?
#
loop_
_entity_poly.entity_id
_entity_poly.type
_entity_poly.pdbx_seq_one_letter_code
_entity_poly.pdbx_strand_id
1 'polypeptide(L)' 'FDHPHSSNGPTEAINGRLEHLRGTALGFRNLINYRIRCLLETGGFKKQLHPQM' A
#
# COMPACT_ATOMS: atom_id res chain seq x y z
N PHE A 1 -8.85 -6.24 19.19
CA PHE A 1 -8.62 -4.88 19.72
C PHE A 1 -9.96 -4.17 19.72
N ASP A 2 -10.66 -4.25 20.85
CA ASP A 2 -11.86 -3.45 21.09
C ASP A 2 -11.44 -2.35 22.06
N HIS A 3 -11.26 -1.13 21.55
CA HIS A 3 -10.97 0.06 22.33
C HIS A 3 -12.19 0.98 22.15
N PRO A 4 -13.07 1.11 23.14
CA PRO A 4 -14.37 1.79 22.99
C PRO A 4 -14.27 3.28 22.62
N HIS A 5 -13.08 3.89 22.71
CA HIS A 5 -12.82 5.28 22.30
C HIS A 5 -11.80 5.42 21.16
N SER A 6 -11.39 4.32 20.51
CA SER A 6 -10.49 4.38 19.37
C SER A 6 -11.25 4.02 18.10
N SER A 7 -11.29 4.93 17.14
CA SER A 7 -11.85 4.65 15.81
C SER A 7 -11.02 3.55 15.13
N ASN A 8 -11.71 2.62 14.46
CA ASN A 8 -11.08 1.62 13.60
C ASN A 8 -10.56 2.21 12.26
N GLY A 9 -10.77 3.52 12.03
CA GLY A 9 -10.46 4.22 10.79
C GLY A 9 -9.05 3.97 10.24
N PRO A 10 -7.96 3.98 11.05
CA PRO A 10 -6.63 3.68 10.55
C PRO A 10 -6.49 2.25 10.01
N THR A 11 -7.11 1.28 10.68
CA THR A 11 -7.14 -0.13 10.24
C THR A 11 -7.94 -0.27 8.96
N GLU A 12 -9.08 0.42 8.86
CA GLU A 12 -9.95 0.42 7.68
C GLU A 12 -9.25 1.07 6.48
N ALA A 13 -8.52 2.15 6.69
CA ALA A 13 -7.72 2.80 5.65
C ALA A 13 -6.62 1.87 5.11
N ILE A 14 -5.97 1.09 5.97
CA ILE A 14 -4.96 0.10 5.54
C ILE A 14 -5.62 -1.07 4.82
N ASN A 15 -6.73 -1.62 5.34
CA ASN A 15 -7.44 -2.73 4.72
C ASN A 15 -8.01 -2.35 3.35
N GLY A 16 -8.55 -1.14 3.17
CA GLY A 16 -9.02 -0.65 1.87
C GLY A 16 -7.91 -0.61 0.82
N ARG A 17 -6.69 -0.21 1.21
CA ARG A 17 -5.51 -0.25 0.33
C ARG A 17 -5.10 -1.69 0.01
N LEU A 18 -5.16 -2.60 0.98
CA LEU A 18 -4.83 -4.01 0.77
C LEU A 18 -5.82 -4.72 -0.15
N GLU A 19 -7.12 -4.45 0.01
CA GLU A 19 -8.19 -4.95 -0.85
C GLU A 19 -8.03 -4.44 -2.29
N HIS A 20 -7.73 -3.14 -2.46
CA HIS A 20 -7.44 -2.55 -3.76
C HIS A 20 -6.25 -3.23 -4.45
N LEU A 21 -5.13 -3.35 -3.73
CA LEU A 21 -3.92 -4.04 -4.20
C LEU A 21 -4.20 -5.51 -4.55
N ARG A 22 -5.04 -6.21 -3.79
CA ARG A 22 -5.40 -7.62 -4.08
C ARG A 22 -6.18 -7.74 -5.40
N GLY A 23 -7.04 -6.76 -5.68
CA GLY A 23 -7.77 -6.64 -6.94
C GLY A 23 -6.88 -6.37 -8.15
N THR A 24 -5.87 -5.50 -8.02
CA THR A 24 -4.89 -5.20 -9.09
C THR A 24 -3.77 -6.26 -9.20
N ALA A 25 -3.52 -7.05 -8.15
CA ALA A 25 -2.35 -7.94 -8.11
C ALA A 25 -2.51 -9.33 -8.78
N LEU A 26 -3.70 -9.71 -9.28
CA LEU A 26 -4.07 -11.11 -9.61
C LEU A 26 -3.95 -12.06 -8.40
N GLY A 27 -4.13 -11.53 -7.19
CA GLY A 27 -3.86 -12.21 -5.92
C GLY A 27 -2.36 -12.30 -5.58
N PHE A 28 -2.05 -12.55 -4.31
CA PHE A 28 -0.68 -12.60 -3.75
C PHE A 28 0.21 -13.73 -4.29
N ARG A 29 -0.19 -14.42 -5.37
CA ARG A 29 0.54 -15.56 -5.95
C ARG A 29 1.93 -15.20 -6.46
N ASN A 30 2.22 -13.92 -6.71
CA ASN A 30 3.53 -13.48 -7.17
C ASN A 30 4.02 -12.26 -6.36
N LEU A 31 4.94 -12.53 -5.43
CA LEU A 31 5.52 -11.53 -4.51
C LEU A 31 6.25 -10.39 -5.23
N ILE A 32 6.87 -10.65 -6.39
CA ILE A 32 7.56 -9.63 -7.19
C ILE A 32 6.54 -8.62 -7.74
N ASN A 33 5.46 -9.13 -8.36
CA ASN A 33 4.38 -8.29 -8.88
C ASN A 33 3.68 -7.50 -7.78
N TYR A 34 3.47 -8.12 -6.60
CA TYR A 34 2.92 -7.43 -5.43
C TYR A 34 3.82 -6.27 -4.97
N ARG A 35 5.13 -6.51 -4.82
CA ARG A 35 6.10 -5.47 -4.43
C ARG A 35 6.13 -4.30 -5.40
N ILE A 36 6.16 -4.55 -6.70
CA ILE A 36 6.19 -3.49 -7.72
C ILE A 36 4.93 -2.63 -7.64
N ARG A 37 3.74 -3.26 -7.58
CA ARG A 37 2.46 -2.54 -7.49
C ARG A 37 2.33 -1.73 -6.20
N CYS A 38 2.68 -2.33 -5.05
CA CYS A 38 2.73 -1.61 -3.78
C CYS A 38 3.64 -0.38 -3.85
N LEU A 39 4.86 -0.52 -4.39
CA LEU A 39 5.81 0.59 -4.49
C LEU A 39 5.33 1.70 -5.44
N LEU A 40 4.65 1.35 -6.53
CA LEU A 40 4.07 2.32 -7.46
C LEU A 40 2.88 3.07 -6.83
N GLU A 41 1.95 2.33 -6.22
CA GLU A 41 0.70 2.87 -5.67
C GLU A 41 0.92 3.72 -4.41
N THR A 42 2.00 3.43 -3.66
CA THR A 42 2.40 4.21 -2.48
C THR A 42 3.40 5.32 -2.78
N GLY A 43 3.81 5.51 -4.05
CA GLY A 43 4.80 6.51 -4.43
C GLY A 43 6.23 6.20 -3.95
N GLY A 44 6.50 4.95 -3.51
CA GLY A 44 7.82 4.47 -3.13
C GLY A 44 8.85 4.48 -4.28
N PHE A 45 8.39 4.57 -5.53
CA PHE A 45 9.23 4.91 -6.69
C PHE A 45 9.39 6.43 -6.84
N LYS A 46 10.01 7.11 -5.87
CA LYS A 46 10.64 8.40 -6.18
C LYS A 46 11.89 8.12 -6.99
N LYS A 47 11.84 8.32 -8.32
CA LYS A 47 13.08 8.61 -9.05
C LYS A 47 13.65 9.86 -8.38
N GLN A 48 14.84 9.78 -7.79
CA GLN A 48 15.59 10.95 -7.33
C GLN A 48 15.97 11.79 -8.55
N LEU A 49 15.00 12.50 -9.13
CA LEU A 49 15.21 13.49 -10.17
C LEU A 49 15.47 14.81 -9.44
N HIS A 50 16.68 14.94 -8.90
CA HIS A 50 17.44 16.20 -8.76
C HIS A 50 18.66 15.92 -7.87
N PRO A 51 19.89 15.84 -8.44
CA PRO A 51 21.05 16.25 -7.68
C PRO A 51 20.89 17.75 -7.43
N GLN A 52 20.72 18.14 -6.16
CA GLN A 52 20.86 19.54 -5.78
C GLN A 52 22.30 19.94 -6.11
N MET A 53 22.45 20.85 -7.08
CA MET A 53 23.65 21.68 -7.20
C MET A 53 23.66 22.69 -6.06
#